data_AF-A0A1B2EX48-F1
#
_entry.id   AF-A0A1B2EX48-F1
#
_cell.length_a   1.000
_cell.length_b   1.000
_cell.length_c   1.000
_cell.angle_alpha   90.00
_cell.angle_beta   90.00
_cell.angle_gamma   90.00
#
_symmetry.space_group_name_H-M   'P 1'
#
loop_
_entity.id
_entity.type
_entity.pdbx_description
1 polymer ?
#
loop_
_entity_poly.entity_id
_entity_poly.type
_entity_poly.pdbx_seq_one_letter_code
_entity_poly.pdbx_strand_id
1 'polypeptide(L)' 'MKFLRFVLVALSFGAAPLPAIAETLDGRRIVIIDGDTIDVRGKRIRILNIDARRAFARDARPN' A
#
# COMPACT_ATOMS: atom_id res chain seq x y z
N MET A 1 -7.00 42.54 8.18
CA MET A 1 -6.81 41.42 9.15
C MET A 1 -7.93 40.38 9.18
N LYS A 2 -9.21 40.71 8.90
CA LYS A 2 -10.31 39.74 8.93
C LYS A 2 -10.24 38.68 7.81
N PHE A 3 -9.86 39.08 6.60
CA PHE A 3 -9.71 38.17 5.45
C PHE A 3 -8.66 37.07 5.68
N LEU A 4 -7.50 37.44 6.24
CA LEU A 4 -6.41 36.49 6.54
C LEU A 4 -6.85 35.40 7.53
N ARG A 5 -7.72 35.73 8.50
CA ARG A 5 -8.29 34.75 9.44
C ARG A 5 -9.15 33.72 8.73
N PHE A 6 -9.97 34.13 7.75
CA PHE A 6 -10.78 33.19 6.97
C PHE A 6 -9.92 32.26 6.11
N VAL A 7 -8.84 32.78 5.50
CA VAL A 7 -7.90 31.96 4.73
C VAL A 7 -7.21 30.92 5.61
N LEU A 8 -6.75 31.32 6.81
CA LEU A 8 -6.11 30.39 7.74
C LEU A 8 -7.06 29.30 8.25
N VAL A 9 -8.32 29.65 8.53
CA VAL A 9 -9.34 28.67 8.92
C VAL A 9 -9.63 27.69 7.78
N ALA A 10 -9.80 28.17 6.55
CA ALA A 10 -10.01 27.30 5.38
C ALA A 10 -8.83 26.34 5.15
N LEU A 11 -7.60 26.83 5.32
CA LEU A 11 -6.39 26.01 5.17
C LEU A 11 -6.29 24.93 6.26
N SER A 12 -6.70 25.24 7.49
CA SER A 12 -6.72 24.27 8.59
C SER A 12 -7.76 23.15 8.39
N PHE A 13 -8.87 23.42 7.70
CA PHE A 13 -9.85 22.39 7.34
C PHE A 13 -9.41 21.55 6.12
N GLY A 14 -8.64 22.11 5.19
CA GLY A 14 -8.13 21.38 4.02
C GLY A 14 -6.94 20.46 4.30
N ALA A 15 -6.23 20.67 5.43
CA ALA A 15 -5.05 19.90 5.81
C ALA A 15 -5.36 18.70 6.72
N ALA A 16 -6.63 18.40 6.99
CA ALA A 16 -6.99 17.22 7.77
C ALA A 16 -6.55 15.96 7.00
N PRO A 17 -5.74 15.07 7.61
CA PRO A 17 -5.39 13.80 6.98
C PRO A 17 -6.68 13.03 6.73
N LEU A 18 -7.03 12.86 5.45
CA LEU A 18 -8.17 12.02 5.08
C LEU A 18 -7.88 10.60 5.57
N PRO A 19 -8.88 9.91 6.15
CA PRO A 19 -8.73 8.51 6.47
C PRO A 19 -8.33 7.76 5.20
N ALA A 20 -7.22 7.02 5.26
CA ALA A 20 -6.83 6.16 4.17
C ALA A 20 -7.99 5.18 3.91
N ILE A 21 -8.64 5.32 2.76
CA ILE A 21 -9.72 4.42 2.36
C ILE A 21 -9.07 3.07 2.07
N ALA A 22 -9.15 2.16 3.04
CA ALA A 22 -8.76 0.78 2.83
C ALA A 22 -9.84 0.10 1.97
N GLU A 23 -9.40 -0.54 0.89
CA GLU A 23 -10.27 -1.37 0.05
C GLU A 23 -10.16 -2.83 0.50
N THR A 24 -11.30 -3.46 0.77
CA THR A 24 -11.36 -4.91 0.98
C THR A 24 -11.61 -5.59 -0.36
N LEU A 25 -10.76 -6.52 -0.72
CA LEU A 25 -10.83 -7.27 -1.96
C LEU A 25 -11.30 -8.71 -1.70
N ASP A 26 -12.11 -9.26 -2.61
CA ASP A 26 -12.37 -10.70 -2.64
C ASP A 26 -11.08 -11.45 -3.01
N GLY A 27 -10.58 -12.25 -2.07
CA GLY A 27 -9.34 -13.01 -2.22
C GLY A 27 -9.32 -13.97 -3.41
N ARG A 28 -10.49 -14.39 -3.93
CA ARG A 28 -10.57 -15.24 -5.13
C ARG A 28 -10.05 -14.55 -6.40
N ARG A 29 -9.90 -13.23 -6.38
CA ARG A 29 -9.40 -12.42 -7.50
C ARG A 29 -7.90 -12.13 -7.40
N ILE A 30 -7.22 -12.66 -6.40
CA ILE A 30 -5.82 -12.39 -6.10
C ILE A 30 -4.97 -13.58 -6.55
N VAL A 31 -3.86 -13.30 -7.25
CA VAL A 31 -2.85 -14.32 -7.59
C VAL A 31 -1.63 -14.12 -6.69
N ILE A 32 -1.15 -15.18 -6.05
CA ILE A 32 0.06 -15.13 -5.22
C ILE A 32 1.28 -15.28 -6.15
N ILE A 33 2.19 -14.31 -6.12
CA ILE A 33 3.42 -14.34 -6.93
C ILE A 33 4.61 -14.83 -6.09
N ASP A 34 4.77 -14.26 -4.90
CA ASP A 34 5.81 -14.61 -3.93
C ASP A 34 5.25 -14.41 -2.51
N GLY A 35 6.01 -14.76 -1.48
CA GLY A 35 5.54 -14.68 -0.09
C GLY A 35 5.19 -13.27 0.42
N ASP A 36 5.65 -12.22 -0.26
CA ASP A 36 5.34 -10.81 0.05
C ASP A 36 4.69 -10.06 -1.11
N THR A 37 4.39 -10.75 -2.22
CA THR A 37 3.98 -10.12 -3.47
C THR A 37 2.77 -10.82 -4.06
N ILE A 38 1.72 -10.04 -4.33
CA ILE A 38 0.48 -10.50 -4.96
C ILE A 38 0.20 -9.72 -6.25
N ASP A 39 -0.52 -10.34 -7.17
CA ASP A 39 -1.16 -9.65 -8.29
C ASP A 39 -2.64 -9.43 -8.00
N VAL A 40 -3.07 -8.19 -8.16
CA VAL A 40 -4.47 -7.78 -8.09
C VAL A 40 -4.82 -7.08 -9.40
N ARG A 41 -5.62 -7.75 -10.24
CA ARG A 41 -6.15 -7.19 -11.51
C ARG A 41 -5.02 -6.71 -12.44
N GLY A 42 -3.90 -7.44 -12.52
CA GLY A 42 -2.74 -7.12 -13.35
C GLY A 42 -1.77 -6.14 -12.69
N LYS A 43 -2.01 -5.72 -11.44
CA LYS A 43 -1.11 -4.87 -10.67
C LYS A 43 -0.42 -5.67 -9.59
N ARG A 44 0.92 -5.65 -9.61
CA ARG A 44 1.74 -6.21 -8.54
C ARG A 44 1.73 -5.30 -7.32
N ILE A 45 1.40 -5.87 -6.17
CA ILE A 45 1.36 -5.20 -4.88
C ILE A 45 2.30 -5.95 -3.94
N ARG A 46 3.23 -5.20 -3.33
CA ARG A 46 4.12 -5.72 -2.29
C ARG A 46 3.55 -5.39 -0.92
N ILE A 47 3.54 -6.38 -0.03
CA ILE A 47 3.03 -6.21 1.33
C ILE A 47 4.06 -5.42 2.13
N LEU A 48 3.65 -4.25 2.63
CA LEU A 48 4.53 -3.37 3.39
C LEU A 48 4.98 -4.05 4.68
N ASN A 49 6.27 -3.90 5.03
CA ASN A 49 6.89 -4.45 6.25
C ASN A 49 6.89 -5.99 6.34
N ILE A 50 6.60 -6.69 5.25
CA ILE A 50 6.83 -8.13 5.13
C ILE A 50 8.00 -8.33 4.16
N ASP A 51 9.06 -8.98 4.65
CA ASP A 51 10.15 -9.48 3.81
C ASP A 51 10.03 -11.00 3.76
N ALA A 52 9.53 -11.50 2.64
CA ALA A 52 9.41 -12.94 2.44
C ALA A 52 10.74 -13.53 1.99
N ARG A 53 11.04 -14.73 2.48
CA ARG A 53 12.13 -15.53 1.92
C ARG A 53 11.77 -15.85 0.47
N ARG A 54 12.60 -15.40 -0.47
CA ARG A 54 12.46 -15.73 -1.90
C ARG A 54 12.41 -17.24 -2.08
N ALA A 55 11.31 -17.75 -2.65
CA ALA A 55 11.14 -19.19 -2.86
C ALA A 55 12.24 -19.79 -3.76
N PHE A 56 12.82 -19.00 -4.67
CA PHE A 56 13.79 -19.45 -5.67
C PHE A 56 15.26 -19.53 -5.19
N ALA A 57 15.56 -19.16 -3.94
CA ALA A 57 16.93 -19.14 -3.44
C ALA A 57 17.43 -20.50 -2.90
N ARG A 58 16.62 -21.57 -2.96
CA ARG A 58 16.96 -22.87 -2.37
C ARG A 58 17.81 -23.80 -3.26
N ASP A 59 17.98 -23.51 -4.55
CA ASP A 59 18.75 -24.37 -5.48
C ASP A 59 20.17 -23.85 -5.79
N ALA A 60 20.61 -22.73 -5.22
CA ALA A 60 21.91 -22.14 -5.51
C ALA A 60 23.05 -22.61 -4.58
N ARG A 61 22.93 -23.79 -3.95
CA ARG A 61 24.08 -24.42 -3.27
C ARG A 61 24.67 -25.48 -4.19
N PRO A 62 25.82 -25.23 -4.83
CA PRO A 62 26.56 -26.31 -5.47
C PRO A 62 27.01 -27.28 -4.37
N ASN A 63 26.82 -28.58 -4.62
CA ASN A 63 27.46 -29.65 -3.86
C ASN A 63 28.99 -29.51 -3.95
#